data_AF-A0AAW1EKD8-F1
#
_entry.id   AF-A0AAW1EKD8-F1
#
_cell.length_a   1.000
_cell.length_b   1.000
_cell.length_c   1.000
_cell.angle_alpha   90.00
_cell.angle_beta   90.00
_cell.angle_gamma   90.00
#
_symmetry.space_group_name_H-M   'P 1'
#
loop_
_entity.id
_entity.type
_entity.pdbx_description
1 polymer ?
#
loop_
_entity_poly.entity_id
_entity_poly.type
_entity_poly.pdbx_seq_one_letter_code
_entity_poly.pdbx_strand_id
1 'polypeptide(L)'
;MNKVTLLFLLLFAAVLAQCFPVTASQGGNRSARLFFCNVSGCADDVTSVYCTDDVDLLTHTRITDCTGPPQPNTVCRHDGRAFVSSDTHGYCDFEGKSGYIVAEKCTDHSNICAFMSANASSQVTTEDHARHRYIAAGVSGSVLLIILIFGIRSCRIAQIRKSIQQLRDNTNVQLGEMESPKETSDSDTPGLDDGCSPSHRDRGA
;
A
#
# COMPACT_ATOMS: atom_id res chain seq x y z
N MET A 1 16.90 -12.57 17.74
CA MET A 1 16.58 -11.60 16.67
C MET A 1 17.58 -10.45 16.77
N ASN A 2 18.39 -10.22 15.73
CA ASN A 2 19.52 -9.28 15.83
C ASN A 2 19.02 -7.83 15.76
N LYS A 3 19.64 -6.91 16.52
CA LYS A 3 19.26 -5.49 16.56
C LYS A 3 19.22 -4.83 15.17
N VAL A 4 20.09 -5.29 14.26
CA VAL A 4 20.14 -4.86 12.85
C VAL A 4 18.91 -5.31 12.07
N THR A 5 18.43 -6.53 12.32
CA THR A 5 17.21 -7.08 11.69
C THR A 5 15.97 -6.31 12.14
N LEU A 6 15.91 -5.90 13.40
CA LEU A 6 14.81 -5.07 13.94
C LEU A 6 14.78 -3.68 13.28
N LEU A 7 15.95 -3.03 13.17
CA LEU A 7 16.10 -1.73 12.51
C LEU A 7 15.69 -1.78 11.03
N PHE A 8 16.05 -2.86 10.33
CA PHE A 8 15.71 -3.03 8.92
C PHE A 8 14.20 -3.24 8.72
N LEU A 9 13.56 -4.04 9.57
CA LEU A 9 12.10 -4.24 9.56
C LEU A 9 11.33 -2.95 9.86
N LEU A 10 11.80 -2.14 10.81
CA LEU A 10 11.19 -0.85 11.16
C LEU A 10 11.28 0.16 10.02
N LEU A 11 12.43 0.22 9.34
CA LEU A 11 12.61 1.11 8.18
C LEU A 11 11.75 0.66 6.98
N PHE A 12 11.65 -0.65 6.72
CA PHE A 12 10.78 -1.17 5.67
C PHE A 12 9.29 -0.94 5.96
N ALA A 13 8.86 -1.12 7.21
CA ALA A 13 7.46 -0.86 7.59
C ALA A 13 7.08 0.62 7.43
N ALA A 14 7.98 1.55 7.77
CA ALA A 14 7.74 2.99 7.61
C ALA A 14 7.67 3.43 6.13
N VAL A 15 8.50 2.83 5.26
CA VAL A 15 8.47 3.13 3.81
C VAL A 15 7.24 2.50 3.15
N LEU A 16 6.82 1.30 3.57
CA LEU A 16 5.57 0.68 3.09
C LEU A 16 4.33 1.47 3.52
N ALA A 17 4.35 2.11 4.70
CA ALA A 17 3.26 2.97 5.17
C ALA A 17 3.08 4.26 4.35
N GLN A 18 4.10 4.71 3.60
CA GLN A 18 4.04 5.91 2.76
C GLN A 18 3.61 5.62 1.31
N CYS A 19 3.42 4.34 0.95
CA CYS A 19 2.87 3.93 -0.33
C CYS A 19 1.38 3.60 -0.28
N PHE A 20 0.74 3.70 0.89
CA PHE A 20 -0.70 3.69 0.97
C PHE A 20 -1.19 5.13 0.80
N PRO A 21 -2.02 5.44 -0.21
CA PRO A 21 -2.77 6.68 -0.16
C PRO A 21 -3.51 6.69 1.17
N VAL A 22 -3.33 7.76 1.95
CA VAL A 22 -4.14 8.02 3.15
C VAL A 22 -5.57 8.21 2.65
N THR A 23 -6.31 7.11 2.52
CA THR A 23 -7.75 7.16 2.33
C THR A 23 -8.34 7.59 3.66
N ALA A 24 -8.49 8.90 3.84
CA ALA A 24 -9.53 9.42 4.70
C ALA A 24 -10.87 8.97 4.12
N SER A 25 -11.37 7.84 4.61
CA SER A 25 -12.76 7.42 4.46
C SER A 25 -13.09 6.53 5.65
N GLN A 26 -13.23 7.18 6.79
CA GLN A 26 -14.01 6.67 7.89
C GLN A 26 -15.48 6.93 7.54
N GLY A 27 -16.25 5.91 7.11
CA GLY A 27 -17.69 6.12 6.93
C GLY A 27 -18.48 5.10 6.12
N GLY A 28 -18.42 3.81 6.46
CA GLY A 28 -19.47 2.84 6.13
C GLY A 28 -19.61 2.44 4.64
N ASN A 29 -20.08 1.22 4.40
CA ASN A 29 -20.39 0.68 3.08
C ASN A 29 -21.61 1.37 2.42
N ARG A 30 -21.60 2.70 2.27
CA ARG A 30 -22.61 3.42 1.48
C ARG A 30 -22.00 3.70 0.12
N SER A 31 -22.51 3.04 -0.91
CA SER A 31 -22.17 3.37 -2.28
C SER A 31 -22.61 4.81 -2.56
N ALA A 32 -21.65 5.66 -2.92
CA ALA A 32 -21.95 7.03 -3.31
C ALA A 32 -22.92 7.02 -4.51
N ARG A 33 -23.92 7.89 -4.46
CA ARG A 33 -24.94 8.04 -5.50
C ARG A 33 -24.46 9.08 -6.48
N LEU A 34 -24.68 8.80 -7.76
CA LEU A 34 -24.29 9.71 -8.83
C LEU A 34 -25.52 10.42 -9.40
N PHE A 35 -25.40 11.73 -9.59
CA PHE A 35 -26.41 12.59 -10.20
C PHE A 35 -25.78 13.38 -11.35
N PHE A 36 -26.58 13.77 -12.32
CA PHE A 36 -26.13 14.51 -13.48
C PHE A 36 -27.20 15.48 -13.99
N CYS A 37 -26.81 16.55 -14.68
CA CYS A 37 -27.80 17.40 -15.34
C CYS A 37 -28.29 16.78 -16.68
N ASN A 38 -29.60 16.78 -16.87
CA ASN A 38 -30.26 15.95 -17.89
C ASN A 38 -30.11 16.45 -19.35
N VAL A 39 -29.80 17.72 -19.56
CA VAL A 39 -29.64 18.27 -20.91
C VAL A 39 -28.18 18.22 -21.33
N SER A 40 -27.84 17.72 -22.53
CA SER A 40 -26.47 17.82 -23.03
C SER A 40 -26.03 19.27 -23.16
N GLY A 41 -24.82 19.61 -22.70
CA GLY A 41 -24.30 20.98 -22.70
C GLY A 41 -24.62 21.77 -21.43
N CYS A 42 -25.46 21.24 -20.52
CA CYS A 42 -25.79 21.91 -19.25
C CYS A 42 -24.56 22.27 -18.41
N ALA A 43 -23.44 21.54 -18.55
CA ALA A 43 -22.26 21.77 -17.73
C ALA A 43 -21.67 23.18 -17.83
N ASP A 44 -21.82 23.84 -18.99
CA ASP A 44 -21.30 25.19 -19.19
C ASP A 44 -22.22 26.27 -18.59
N ASP A 45 -23.46 25.88 -18.24
CA ASP A 45 -24.47 26.73 -17.64
C ASP A 45 -24.58 26.56 -16.13
N VAL A 46 -24.14 25.42 -15.57
CA VAL A 46 -24.12 25.15 -14.13
C VAL A 46 -23.25 26.18 -13.40
N THR A 47 -23.84 26.84 -12.41
CA THR A 47 -23.20 27.81 -11.52
C THR A 47 -23.08 27.29 -10.10
N SER A 48 -24.03 26.45 -9.65
CA SER A 48 -24.06 25.90 -8.29
C SER A 48 -24.63 24.48 -8.28
N VAL A 49 -24.18 23.66 -7.34
CA VAL A 49 -24.66 22.29 -7.14
C VAL A 49 -24.88 22.02 -5.66
N TYR A 50 -26.08 21.61 -5.29
CA TYR A 50 -26.51 21.40 -3.90
C TYR A 50 -26.94 19.96 -3.69
N CYS A 51 -26.29 19.20 -2.82
CA CYS A 51 -26.67 17.79 -2.54
C CYS A 51 -27.12 17.55 -1.10
N THR A 52 -26.71 18.38 -0.14
CA THR A 52 -27.06 18.27 1.29
C THR A 52 -26.81 19.60 1.98
N ASP A 53 -27.69 19.98 2.91
CA ASP A 53 -27.59 21.17 3.77
C ASP A 53 -27.34 22.49 3.02
N ASP A 54 -27.83 22.59 1.77
CA ASP A 54 -27.70 23.77 0.90
C ASP A 54 -26.25 24.27 0.71
N VAL A 55 -25.27 23.37 0.90
CA VAL A 55 -23.86 23.68 0.67
C VAL A 55 -23.58 23.59 -0.82
N ASP A 56 -23.13 24.69 -1.42
CA ASP A 56 -22.68 24.71 -2.80
C ASP A 56 -21.36 23.94 -2.95
N LEU A 57 -21.40 22.89 -3.75
CA LEU A 57 -20.24 22.07 -4.07
C LEU A 57 -19.37 22.70 -5.18
N LEU A 58 -19.88 23.69 -5.90
CA LEU A 58 -19.13 24.39 -6.93
C LEU A 58 -18.27 25.49 -6.30
N THR A 59 -17.03 25.14 -5.98
CA THR A 59 -16.04 26.10 -5.46
C THR A 59 -15.34 26.90 -6.57
N HIS A 60 -15.50 26.50 -7.84
CA HIS A 60 -14.75 27.04 -8.97
C HIS A 60 -15.68 27.46 -10.11
N THR A 61 -15.27 28.48 -10.86
CA THR A 61 -16.00 29.01 -12.03
C THR A 61 -16.02 28.06 -13.24
N ARG A 62 -15.20 27.00 -13.22
CA ARG A 62 -15.11 26.01 -14.30
C ARG A 62 -15.13 24.60 -13.73
N ILE A 63 -16.05 23.79 -14.24
CA ILE A 63 -16.13 22.36 -13.93
C ILE A 63 -15.04 21.64 -14.73
N THR A 64 -14.20 20.88 -14.05
CA THR A 64 -13.12 20.12 -14.69
C THR A 64 -13.65 18.85 -15.34
N ASP A 65 -12.99 18.37 -16.40
CA ASP A 65 -13.41 17.15 -17.06
C ASP A 65 -13.18 15.91 -16.18
N CYS A 66 -14.13 14.98 -16.19
CA CYS A 66 -14.05 13.73 -15.44
C CYS A 66 -12.95 12.84 -16.03
N THR A 67 -11.99 12.43 -15.18
CA THR A 67 -10.98 11.41 -15.51
C THR A 67 -11.41 9.99 -15.10
N GLY A 68 -12.57 9.90 -14.44
CA GLY A 68 -13.19 8.70 -13.90
C GLY A 68 -14.38 9.11 -13.01
N PRO A 69 -14.93 8.18 -12.21
CA PRO A 69 -15.97 8.49 -11.24
C PRO A 69 -15.62 9.70 -10.34
N PRO A 70 -16.49 10.73 -10.21
CA PRO A 70 -16.23 11.83 -9.30
C PRO A 70 -16.16 11.28 -7.88
N GLN A 71 -15.21 11.83 -7.12
CA GLN A 71 -15.13 11.55 -5.69
C GLN A 71 -16.39 12.08 -4.98
N PRO A 72 -16.74 11.55 -3.80
CA PRO A 72 -17.87 12.06 -3.04
C PRO A 72 -17.78 13.58 -2.83
N ASN A 73 -18.91 14.25 -3.02
CA ASN A 73 -19.10 15.69 -2.91
C ASN A 73 -18.19 16.51 -3.86
N THR A 74 -17.85 15.92 -5.01
CA THR A 74 -17.14 16.61 -6.10
C THR A 74 -17.97 16.63 -7.37
N VAL A 75 -17.76 17.69 -8.16
CA VAL A 75 -18.42 17.90 -9.45
C VAL A 75 -17.39 17.81 -10.56
N CYS A 76 -17.71 17.08 -11.63
CA CYS A 76 -16.90 17.02 -12.85
C CYS A 76 -17.78 17.03 -14.10
N ARG A 77 -17.18 17.27 -15.26
CA ARG A 77 -17.85 17.36 -16.55
C ARG A 77 -17.52 16.18 -17.45
N HIS A 78 -18.51 15.59 -18.09
CA HIS A 78 -18.30 14.58 -19.13
C HIS A 78 -19.38 14.70 -20.19
N ASP A 79 -19.01 14.65 -21.47
CA ASP A 79 -19.95 14.74 -22.59
C ASP A 79 -20.92 15.95 -22.50
N GLY A 80 -20.38 17.11 -22.09
CA GLY A 80 -21.16 18.35 -21.91
C GLY A 80 -22.12 18.34 -20.71
N ARG A 81 -22.08 17.32 -19.84
CA ARG A 81 -22.93 17.21 -18.65
C ARG A 81 -22.10 17.32 -17.38
N ALA A 82 -22.65 17.97 -16.36
CA ALA A 82 -22.07 18.00 -15.04
C ALA A 82 -22.56 16.78 -14.25
N PHE A 83 -21.63 16.11 -13.58
CA PHE A 83 -21.85 14.94 -12.73
C PHE A 83 -21.39 15.26 -11.31
N VAL A 84 -22.17 14.81 -10.32
CA VAL A 84 -21.84 14.92 -8.91
C VAL A 84 -22.04 13.58 -8.22
N SER A 85 -21.08 13.20 -7.40
CA SER A 85 -21.19 12.03 -6.52
C SER A 85 -21.52 12.51 -5.12
N SER A 86 -22.46 11.87 -4.43
CA SER A 86 -22.85 12.21 -3.06
C SER A 86 -22.97 10.95 -2.20
N ASP A 87 -22.43 11.00 -0.99
CA ASP A 87 -22.48 9.93 0.01
C ASP A 87 -23.74 9.98 0.89
N THR A 88 -24.56 11.02 0.73
CA THR A 88 -25.75 11.24 1.54
C THR A 88 -27.01 10.64 0.87
N HIS A 89 -28.03 10.42 1.69
CA HIS A 89 -29.34 10.03 1.19
C HIS A 89 -30.09 11.30 0.80
N GLY A 90 -30.18 11.58 -0.50
CA GLY A 90 -30.91 12.75 -0.98
C GLY A 90 -30.99 12.82 -2.49
N TYR A 91 -31.33 14.02 -2.96
CA TYR A 91 -31.23 14.46 -4.35
C TYR A 91 -30.19 15.56 -4.43
N CYS A 92 -29.61 15.74 -5.61
CA CYS A 92 -28.78 16.90 -5.89
C CYS A 92 -29.52 17.83 -6.85
N ASP A 93 -29.54 19.12 -6.54
CA ASP A 93 -30.08 20.17 -7.38
C ASP A 93 -28.94 20.91 -8.08
N PHE A 94 -29.19 21.29 -9.32
CA PHE A 94 -28.25 22.04 -10.14
C PHE A 94 -28.89 23.38 -10.45
N GLU A 95 -28.18 24.46 -10.19
CA GLU A 95 -28.55 25.79 -10.63
C GLU A 95 -27.58 26.26 -11.70
N GLY A 96 -28.11 26.97 -12.69
CA GLY A 96 -27.33 27.60 -13.71
C GLY A 96 -27.71 29.05 -13.94
N LYS A 97 -27.03 29.66 -14.92
CA LYS A 97 -27.22 31.08 -15.29
C LYS A 97 -28.67 31.45 -15.62
N SER A 98 -29.43 30.50 -16.15
CA SER A 98 -30.84 30.68 -16.55
C SER A 98 -31.84 30.13 -15.51
N GLY A 99 -31.37 29.76 -14.31
CA GLY A 99 -32.18 29.19 -13.23
C GLY A 99 -31.96 27.70 -13.03
N TYR A 100 -32.97 27.03 -12.50
CA TYR A 100 -32.92 25.61 -12.15
C TYR A 100 -32.63 24.71 -13.35
N ILE A 101 -31.70 23.77 -13.18
CA ILE A 101 -31.35 22.75 -14.15
C ILE A 101 -31.83 21.40 -13.60
N VAL A 102 -32.62 20.68 -14.40
CA VAL A 102 -33.16 19.38 -14.02
C VAL A 102 -32.02 18.36 -13.85
N ALA A 103 -31.93 17.82 -12.63
CA ALA A 103 -31.03 16.76 -12.27
C ALA A 103 -31.68 15.38 -12.45
N GLU A 104 -30.89 14.41 -12.85
CA GLU A 104 -31.28 13.00 -12.86
C GLU A 104 -30.29 12.17 -12.06
N LYS A 105 -30.81 11.12 -11.42
CA LYS A 105 -29.99 10.15 -10.70
C LYS A 105 -29.57 9.04 -11.66
N CYS A 106 -28.30 8.69 -11.63
CA CYS A 106 -27.82 7.51 -12.33
C CYS A 106 -28.45 6.23 -11.77
N THR A 107 -28.95 5.41 -12.69
CA THR A 107 -29.46 4.06 -12.42
C THR A 107 -28.63 3.05 -13.20
N ASP A 108 -28.72 1.77 -12.83
CA ASP A 108 -27.94 0.68 -13.45
C ASP A 108 -28.20 0.50 -14.96
N HIS A 109 -29.21 1.17 -15.51
CA HIS A 109 -29.60 1.09 -16.92
C HIS A 109 -29.42 2.41 -17.68
N SER A 110 -28.88 3.44 -17.02
CA SER A 110 -28.60 4.71 -17.70
C SER A 110 -27.31 4.60 -18.51
N ASN A 111 -27.43 4.61 -19.83
CA ASN A 111 -26.30 4.65 -20.76
C ASN A 111 -25.42 5.89 -20.53
N ILE A 112 -26.00 7.00 -20.07
CA ILE A 112 -25.29 8.24 -19.72
C ILE A 112 -24.27 7.98 -18.61
N CYS A 113 -24.58 7.08 -17.67
CA CYS A 113 -23.72 6.77 -16.53
C CYS A 113 -22.82 5.55 -16.76
N ALA A 114 -22.87 4.91 -17.93
CA ALA A 114 -22.13 3.68 -18.21
C ALA A 114 -20.60 3.85 -18.12
N PHE A 115 -20.08 5.05 -18.43
CA PHE A 115 -18.65 5.36 -18.31
C PHE A 115 -18.14 5.32 -16.85
N MET A 116 -19.06 5.41 -15.88
CA MET A 116 -18.76 5.33 -14.46
C MET A 116 -18.69 3.87 -13.98
N SER A 117 -19.54 3.01 -14.55
CA SER A 117 -19.60 1.58 -14.21
C SER A 117 -18.42 0.78 -14.75
N ALA A 118 -17.86 1.18 -15.91
CA ALA A 118 -16.72 0.52 -16.53
C ALA A 118 -15.46 0.50 -15.65
N ASN A 119 -15.29 1.50 -14.75
CA ASN A 119 -14.18 1.53 -13.79
C ASN A 119 -14.52 0.87 -12.45
N ALA A 120 -15.80 0.66 -12.11
CA ALA A 120 -16.20 -0.03 -10.89
C ALA A 120 -16.09 -1.57 -11.02
N SER A 121 -16.23 -2.09 -12.24
CA SER A 121 -16.12 -3.53 -12.54
C SER A 121 -14.68 -4.09 -12.44
N SER A 122 -13.65 -3.25 -12.33
CA SER A 122 -12.26 -3.74 -12.29
C SER A 122 -11.80 -4.19 -10.89
N GLN A 123 -12.71 -4.26 -9.90
CA GLN A 123 -12.48 -4.89 -8.60
C GLN A 123 -13.19 -6.25 -8.43
N VAL A 124 -13.53 -6.91 -9.53
CA VAL A 124 -13.82 -8.36 -9.49
C VAL A 124 -12.81 -9.04 -10.41
N THR A 125 -11.88 -9.74 -9.76
CA THR A 125 -11.04 -10.83 -10.25
C THR A 125 -11.41 -11.32 -11.66
N THR A 126 -10.52 -11.16 -12.64
CA THR A 126 -9.73 -12.21 -13.32
C THR A 126 -8.91 -11.55 -14.45
N GLU A 127 -7.67 -11.98 -14.62
CA GLU A 127 -6.69 -11.55 -15.62
C GLU A 127 -7.22 -11.49 -17.06
N ASP A 128 -6.78 -10.48 -17.84
CA ASP A 128 -6.33 -10.72 -19.22
C ASP A 128 -5.37 -9.63 -19.75
N HIS A 129 -4.09 -9.82 -19.41
CA HIS A 129 -2.96 -9.97 -20.34
C HIS A 129 -2.57 -8.93 -21.41
N ALA A 130 -3.16 -7.73 -21.53
CA ALA A 130 -2.81 -6.86 -22.69
C ALA A 130 -2.17 -5.48 -22.41
N ARG A 131 -2.10 -4.97 -21.17
CA ARG A 131 -1.72 -3.55 -20.94
C ARG A 131 -0.71 -3.27 -19.82
N HIS A 132 0.12 -4.25 -19.46
CA HIS A 132 1.14 -4.13 -18.40
C HIS A 132 2.60 -4.03 -18.90
N ARG A 133 2.83 -3.50 -20.12
CA ARG A 133 4.19 -3.41 -20.67
C ARG A 133 4.97 -2.12 -20.39
N TYR A 134 4.39 -1.11 -19.74
CA TYR A 134 5.10 0.15 -19.49
C TYR A 134 5.14 0.65 -18.04
N ILE A 135 4.46 -0.01 -17.09
CA ILE A 135 4.51 0.37 -15.66
C ILE A 135 5.21 -0.72 -14.81
N ALA A 136 5.54 -1.88 -15.39
CA ALA A 136 6.34 -2.92 -14.75
C ALA A 136 7.86 -2.69 -14.81
N ALA A 137 8.33 -1.69 -15.56
CA ALA A 137 9.77 -1.43 -15.73
C ALA A 137 10.41 -0.62 -14.59
N GLY A 138 9.62 0.05 -13.74
CA GLY A 138 10.15 0.85 -12.61
C GLY A 138 10.37 0.06 -11.33
N VAL A 139 9.48 -0.91 -11.03
CA VAL A 139 9.51 -1.65 -9.75
C VAL A 139 10.47 -2.85 -9.81
N SER A 140 10.69 -3.44 -10.99
CA SER A 140 11.65 -4.54 -11.15
C SER A 140 13.11 -4.06 -11.04
N GLY A 141 13.40 -2.84 -11.48
CA GLY A 141 14.73 -2.26 -11.40
C GLY A 141 15.22 -2.05 -9.96
N SER A 142 14.35 -1.57 -9.06
CA SER A 142 14.72 -1.30 -7.67
C SER A 142 15.00 -2.58 -6.88
N VAL A 143 14.18 -3.62 -7.06
CA VAL A 143 14.37 -4.92 -6.41
C VAL A 143 15.66 -5.59 -6.89
N LEU A 144 15.94 -5.57 -8.19
CA LEU A 144 17.19 -6.10 -8.75
C LEU A 144 18.42 -5.33 -8.24
N LEU A 145 18.33 -4.01 -8.11
CA LEU A 145 19.41 -3.18 -7.56
C LEU A 145 19.71 -3.55 -6.10
N ILE A 146 18.67 -3.76 -5.28
CA ILE A 146 18.81 -4.16 -3.87
C ILE A 146 19.48 -5.54 -3.78
N ILE A 147 19.02 -6.53 -4.56
CA ILE A 147 19.61 -7.88 -4.58
C ILE A 147 21.09 -7.82 -4.99
N LEU A 148 21.44 -7.02 -6.00
CA LEU A 148 22.84 -6.83 -6.43
C LEU A 148 23.71 -6.23 -5.32
N ILE A 149 23.23 -5.19 -4.64
CA ILE A 149 23.99 -4.56 -3.53
C ILE A 149 24.23 -5.55 -2.39
N PHE A 150 23.20 -6.31 -1.99
CA PHE A 150 23.32 -7.34 -0.96
C PHE A 150 24.25 -8.49 -1.38
N GLY A 151 24.18 -8.93 -2.65
CA GLY A 151 25.07 -9.94 -3.20
C GLY A 151 26.53 -9.53 -3.18
N ILE A 152 26.85 -8.32 -3.66
CA ILE A 152 28.23 -7.79 -3.67
C ILE A 152 28.80 -7.67 -2.25
N ARG A 153 28.00 -7.14 -1.30
CA ARG A 153 28.39 -7.02 0.11
C ARG A 153 28.69 -8.39 0.72
N SER A 154 27.83 -9.38 0.46
CA SER A 154 27.99 -10.74 1.00
C SER A 154 29.22 -11.44 0.42
N CYS A 155 29.48 -11.30 -0.89
CA CYS A 155 30.69 -11.82 -1.54
C CYS A 155 31.98 -11.20 -1.00
N ARG A 156 32.01 -9.87 -0.80
CA ARG A 156 33.17 -9.18 -0.20
C ARG A 156 33.46 -9.71 1.20
N ILE A 157 32.44 -9.90 2.03
CA ILE A 157 32.58 -10.45 3.38
C ILE A 157 33.10 -11.90 3.34
N ALA A 158 32.59 -12.73 2.43
CA ALA A 158 33.05 -14.10 2.27
C ALA A 158 34.51 -14.17 1.81
N GLN A 159 34.94 -13.28 0.90
CA GLN A 159 36.34 -13.19 0.47
C GLN A 159 37.27 -12.77 1.61
N ILE A 160 36.88 -11.78 2.42
CA ILE A 160 37.65 -11.37 3.59
C ILE A 160 37.78 -12.52 4.58
N ARG A 161 36.69 -13.26 4.83
CA ARG A 161 36.73 -14.45 5.71
C ARG A 161 37.69 -15.52 5.17
N LYS A 162 37.67 -15.81 3.87
CA LYS A 162 38.63 -16.75 3.25
C LYS A 162 40.08 -16.26 3.39
N SER A 163 40.33 -14.97 3.19
CA SER A 163 41.67 -14.39 3.34
C SER A 163 42.17 -14.46 4.79
N ILE A 164 41.29 -14.25 5.77
CA ILE A 164 41.63 -14.38 7.20
C ILE A 164 41.87 -15.85 7.57
N GLN A 165 41.10 -16.78 7.01
CA GLN A 165 41.29 -18.21 7.22
C GLN A 165 42.67 -18.67 6.70
N GLN A 166 43.05 -18.25 5.49
CA GLN A 166 44.37 -18.55 4.93
C GLN A 166 45.53 -17.94 5.72
N LEU A 167 45.35 -16.75 6.29
CA LEU A 167 46.36 -16.13 7.16
C LEU A 167 46.52 -16.92 8.47
N ARG A 168 45.42 -17.43 9.03
CA ARG A 168 45.43 -18.24 10.26
C ARG A 168 46.07 -19.62 10.03
N ASP A 169 45.79 -20.28 8.91
CA ASP A 169 46.38 -21.58 8.59
C ASP A 169 47.89 -21.46 8.34
N ASN A 170 48.35 -20.37 7.70
CA ASN A 170 49.78 -20.11 7.52
C ASN A 170 50.50 -19.75 8.82
N THR A 171 49.81 -19.16 9.80
CA THR A 171 50.38 -18.80 11.11
C THR A 171 50.49 -20.01 12.03
N ASN A 172 49.58 -20.99 11.91
CA ASN A 172 49.60 -22.22 12.72
C ASN A 172 50.67 -23.24 12.28
N VAL A 173 51.26 -23.11 11.07
CA VAL A 173 52.35 -23.99 10.61
C VAL A 173 53.72 -23.57 11.17
N GLN A 174 53.86 -22.34 11.70
CA GLN A 174 55.15 -21.85 12.21
C GLN A 174 55.32 -21.96 13.74
N LEU A 175 54.30 -22.43 14.47
CA LEU A 175 54.32 -22.48 15.94
C LEU A 175 53.85 -23.84 16.49
N GLY A 176 54.45 -24.92 16.01
CA GLY A 176 54.06 -26.28 16.38
C GLY A 176 55.18 -27.31 16.30
N GLU A 177 56.43 -26.92 16.58
CA GLU A 177 57.51 -27.88 16.81
C GLU A 177 58.35 -27.44 18.01
N MET A 178 57.76 -27.56 19.19
CA MET A 178 58.51 -27.78 20.42
C MET A 178 57.78 -28.83 21.24
N GLU A 179 58.23 -30.04 20.96
CA GLU A 179 58.13 -31.27 21.75
C GLU A 179 58.36 -31.04 23.25
N SER A 180 57.48 -31.58 24.09
CA SER A 180 57.93 -32.28 25.30
C SER A 180 56.81 -33.20 25.84
N PRO A 181 57.09 -34.47 26.19
CA PRO A 181 56.10 -35.46 26.60
C PRO A 181 55.95 -35.55 28.13
N LYS A 182 54.97 -36.37 28.58
CA LYS A 182 54.89 -37.04 29.91
C LYS A 182 54.14 -36.19 30.98
N GLU A 183 53.07 -36.59 31.68
CA GLU A 183 52.54 -37.89 32.15
C GLU A 183 51.00 -37.95 32.22
N THR A 184 50.52 -39.18 32.15
CA THR A 184 49.28 -39.72 32.70
C THR A 184 48.97 -39.29 34.14
N SER A 185 47.73 -38.89 34.40
CA SER A 185 47.10 -39.09 35.71
C SER A 185 45.58 -39.11 35.57
N ASP A 186 45.01 -40.24 35.97
CA ASP A 186 43.58 -40.50 36.13
C ASP A 186 42.91 -39.54 37.12
N SER A 187 41.62 -39.28 36.93
CA SER A 187 40.65 -39.24 38.03
C SER A 187 39.20 -39.24 37.52
N ASP A 188 38.51 -40.31 37.86
CA ASP A 188 37.05 -40.45 37.87
C ASP A 188 36.37 -39.37 38.75
N THR A 189 35.10 -39.04 38.45
CA THR A 189 33.94 -39.20 39.37
C THR A 189 32.63 -38.69 38.71
N PRO A 190 31.52 -39.46 38.78
CA PRO A 190 30.17 -39.06 38.36
C PRO A 190 29.23 -38.69 39.54
N GLY A 191 28.20 -37.87 39.27
CA GLY A 191 27.02 -37.60 40.13
C GLY A 191 26.13 -36.54 39.46
N LEU A 192 24.85 -36.82 39.09
CA LEU A 192 23.64 -36.84 39.92
C LEU A 192 23.55 -35.54 40.76
N ASP A 193 22.55 -34.67 40.60
CA ASP A 193 21.26 -34.83 41.28
C ASP A 193 20.13 -33.96 40.70
N ASP A 194 18.92 -34.37 41.09
CA ASP A 194 17.57 -33.95 40.78
C ASP A 194 17.16 -32.51 41.14
N GLY A 195 16.11 -32.02 40.47
CA GLY A 195 15.42 -30.79 40.83
C GLY A 195 14.05 -30.59 40.16
N CYS A 196 13.03 -31.30 40.66
CA CYS A 196 11.60 -30.93 40.62
C CYS A 196 11.40 -29.47 41.14
N SER A 197 10.39 -28.65 40.83
CA SER A 197 8.98 -28.88 40.48
C SER A 197 8.33 -27.51 40.10
N PRO A 198 7.05 -27.47 39.67
CA PRO A 198 6.42 -26.35 38.97
C PRO A 198 5.74 -25.34 39.92
N SER A 199 5.51 -24.11 39.46
CA SER A 199 4.55 -23.21 40.12
C SER A 199 3.54 -22.62 39.14
N HIS A 200 2.30 -22.83 39.56
CA HIS A 200 1.02 -22.54 38.96
C HIS A 200 0.58 -21.14 39.42
N ARG A 201 0.00 -20.31 38.55
CA ARG A 201 -1.05 -19.36 38.93
C ARG A 201 -1.79 -18.85 37.70
N ASP A 202 -3.04 -19.32 37.58
CA ASP A 202 -4.01 -18.83 36.62
C ASP A 202 -4.87 -17.72 37.25
N ARG A 203 -5.30 -16.80 36.39
CA ARG A 203 -6.17 -15.64 36.66
C ARG A 203 -7.61 -16.12 36.91
N GLY A 204 -8.42 -15.55 37.78
CA GLY A 204 -8.68 -14.12 37.97
C GLY A 204 -9.96 -13.76 37.21
N ALA A 205 -11.05 -13.63 37.96
CA ALA A 205 -12.42 -13.34 37.50
C ALA A 205 -12.58 -11.96 36.84
#